data_AF-A0A1V9YUP3-F1
#
_entry.id   AF-A0A1V9YUP3-F1
#
_cell.length_a   1.000
_cell.length_b   1.000
_cell.length_c   1.000
_cell.angle_alpha   90.00
_cell.angle_beta   90.00
_cell.angle_gamma   90.00
#
_symmetry.space_group_name_H-M   'P 1'
#
loop_
_entity.id
_entity.type
_entity.pdbx_description
1 polymer ?
#
loop_
_entity_poly.entity_id
_entity_poly.type
_entity_poly.pdbx_seq_one_letter_code
_entity_poly.pdbx_strand_id
1 'polypeptide(L)'
;MANGSAAVFFGGNPLCVYQPADPTTLNISIVQYVNSSNGRVTLIRQPILDLQDAAWSFYGWLAVVDWLDGGREVVSITGDAGSIPLMSKAYAPLTFKVPTEGIPTEAAALLRAMYYYFDLHLVGVFMLMGVASHRAGVPEVLIISNVFSV
;
A
#
# COMPACT_ATOMS: atom_id res chain seq x y z
N MET A 1 17.83 -18.30 -13.99
CA MET A 1 17.04 -17.05 -13.92
C MET A 1 16.19 -17.16 -12.66
N ALA A 2 16.63 -16.56 -11.55
CA ALA A 2 15.97 -16.71 -10.26
C ALA A 2 14.76 -15.77 -10.19
N ASN A 3 13.58 -16.35 -10.04
CA ASN A 3 12.32 -15.64 -9.89
C ASN A 3 12.14 -15.31 -8.40
N GLY A 4 12.76 -14.23 -7.93
CA GLY A 4 12.64 -13.76 -6.55
C GLY A 4 11.36 -12.95 -6.38
N SER A 5 10.45 -13.42 -5.52
CA SER A 5 9.24 -12.66 -5.16
C SER A 5 9.47 -11.88 -3.86
N ALA A 6 9.18 -10.57 -3.88
CA ALA A 6 9.23 -9.73 -2.68
C ALA A 6 7.80 -9.47 -2.18
N ALA A 7 7.59 -9.56 -0.87
CA ALA A 7 6.33 -9.22 -0.23
C ALA A 7 6.55 -8.07 0.76
N VAL A 8 5.73 -7.02 0.69
CA VAL A 8 5.78 -5.90 1.62
C VAL A 8 4.68 -6.10 2.66
N PHE A 9 5.06 -6.12 3.94
CA PHE A 9 4.17 -6.15 5.09
C PHE A 9 3.97 -4.71 5.58
N PHE A 10 2.79 -4.16 5.29
CA PHE A 10 2.43 -2.82 5.74
C PHE A 10 1.85 -2.85 7.15
N GLY A 11 2.23 -1.88 7.99
CA GLY A 11 1.66 -1.68 9.32
C GLY A 11 0.23 -1.10 9.33
N GLY A 12 -0.33 -0.72 8.18
CA GLY A 12 -1.63 -0.04 8.14
C GLY A 12 -2.30 0.14 6.78
N ASN A 13 -2.02 -0.69 5.76
CA ASN A 13 -2.72 -0.58 4.47
C ASN A 13 -4.00 -1.44 4.45
N PRO A 14 -5.19 -0.90 4.17
CA PRO A 14 -6.45 -1.66 4.17
C PRO A 14 -6.65 -2.58 2.95
N LEU A 15 -5.67 -2.69 2.05
CA LEU A 15 -5.79 -3.42 0.78
C LEU A 15 -5.13 -4.81 0.76
N CYS A 16 -4.42 -5.20 1.82
CA CYS A 16 -3.97 -6.57 2.05
C CYS A 16 -4.54 -7.09 3.37
N VAL A 17 -4.76 -8.39 3.48
CA VAL A 17 -5.26 -9.07 4.69
C VAL A 17 -4.59 -8.47 5.92
N TYR A 18 -5.38 -7.81 6.78
CA TYR A 18 -4.96 -7.34 8.10
C TYR A 18 -4.69 -8.58 8.96
N GLN A 19 -3.49 -9.13 8.82
CA GLN A 19 -2.97 -10.12 9.76
C GLN A 19 -2.12 -9.33 10.75
N PRO A 20 -2.51 -9.19 12.02
CA PRO A 20 -1.61 -8.67 13.04
C PRO A 20 -0.47 -9.69 13.19
N ALA A 21 0.60 -9.48 12.42
CA ALA A 21 1.82 -10.23 12.55
C ALA A 21 2.44 -9.80 13.88
N ASP A 22 2.49 -10.72 14.85
CA ASP A 22 3.16 -10.46 16.11
C ASP A 22 4.64 -10.15 15.81
N PRO A 23 5.14 -8.93 16.12
CA PRO A 23 6.50 -8.52 15.77
C PRO A 23 7.56 -9.43 16.40
N THR A 24 7.23 -10.14 17.48
CA THR A 24 8.14 -11.10 18.13
C THR A 24 8.30 -12.39 17.33
N THR A 25 7.33 -12.74 16.48
CA THR A 25 7.35 -13.96 15.66
C THR A 25 7.96 -13.74 14.28
N LEU A 26 7.99 -12.49 13.82
CA LEU A 26 8.35 -12.14 12.45
C LEU A 26 9.88 -12.07 12.21
N ASN A 27 10.71 -12.27 13.24
CA ASN A 27 12.19 -12.30 13.17
C ASN A 27 12.78 -11.18 12.29
N ILE A 28 12.22 -9.97 12.44
CA ILE A 28 12.57 -8.81 11.63
C ILE A 28 14.00 -8.39 11.96
N SER A 29 14.75 -8.00 10.94
CA SER A 29 16.14 -7.59 11.10
C SER A 29 16.47 -6.36 10.27
N ILE A 30 17.53 -5.67 10.67
CA ILE A 30 18.19 -4.63 9.89
C ILE A 30 19.47 -5.21 9.30
N VAL A 31 19.83 -4.75 8.10
CA VAL A 31 21.10 -5.08 7.45
C VAL A 31 21.96 -3.83 7.36
N GLN A 32 23.26 -4.00 7.60
CA GLN A 32 24.22 -2.91 7.48
C GLN A 32 25.49 -3.38 6.77
N TYR A 33 26.09 -2.48 6.00
CA TYR A 33 27.40 -2.68 5.43
C TYR A 33 28.46 -2.21 6.43
N VAL A 34 29.38 -3.11 6.79
CA VAL A 34 30.47 -2.83 7.70
C VAL A 34 31.79 -2.99 6.97
N ASN A 35 32.65 -1.98 7.10
CA ASN A 35 34.04 -2.06 6.64
C ASN A 35 34.88 -2.71 7.74
N SER A 36 35.45 -3.87 7.42
CA SER A 36 36.47 -4.51 8.25
C SER A 36 37.81 -3.80 8.05
N SER A 37 38.68 -3.84 9.05
CA SER A 37 39.99 -3.15 9.07
C SER A 37 40.94 -3.55 7.94
N ASN A 38 40.68 -4.70 7.29
CA ASN A 38 41.37 -5.18 6.10
C ASN A 38 40.80 -4.64 4.77
N GLY A 39 39.92 -3.65 4.81
CA GLY A 39 39.28 -3.06 3.61
C GLY A 39 38.16 -3.93 3.02
N ARG A 40 37.73 -5.00 3.71
CA ARG A 40 36.64 -5.85 3.25
C ARG A 40 35.31 -5.30 3.73
N VAL A 41 34.42 -4.98 2.80
CA VAL A 41 33.03 -4.67 3.10
C VAL A 41 32.26 -5.97 3.29
N THR A 42 31.63 -6.14 4.44
CA THR A 42 30.75 -7.26 4.73
C THR A 42 29.37 -6.76 5.09
N LEU A 43 28.34 -7.46 4.62
CA LEU A 43 26.97 -7.24 5.06
C LEU A 43 26.75 -8.02 6.36
N ILE A 44 26.32 -7.34 7.41
CA ILE A 44 25.90 -7.98 8.66
C ILE A 44 24.43 -7.71 8.92
N ARG A 45 23.78 -8.65 9.58
CA ARG A 45 22.35 -8.66 9.90
C ARG A 45 22.19 -8.60 11.41
N GLN A 46 21.35 -7.70 11.89
CA GLN A 46 21.02 -7.55 13.30
C GLN A 46 19.50 -7.70 13.48
N PRO A 47 19.01 -8.68 14.25
CA PRO A 47 17.59 -8.79 14.62
C PRO A 47 17.15 -7.52 15.36
N ILE A 48 15.94 -7.03 15.10
CA ILE A 48 15.42 -5.81 15.75
C ILE A 48 15.05 -6.08 17.21
N LEU A 49 14.47 -7.25 17.47
CA LEU A 49 14.16 -7.73 18.81
C LEU A 49 15.15 -8.85 19.13
N ASP A 50 16.01 -8.61 20.11
CA ASP A 50 17.00 -9.57 20.58
C ASP A 50 16.77 -9.85 22.07
N LEU A 51 16.39 -11.09 22.39
CA LEU A 51 16.13 -11.52 23.77
C LEU A 51 17.39 -11.48 24.64
N GLN A 52 18.59 -11.46 24.04
CA GLN A 52 19.87 -11.39 24.75
C GLN A 52 20.35 -9.95 24.98
N ASP A 53 19.85 -8.99 24.20
CA ASP A 53 20.22 -7.57 24.32
C ASP A 53 18.97 -6.69 24.50
N ALA A 54 18.63 -6.45 25.77
CA ALA A 54 17.51 -5.59 26.14
C ALA A 54 17.74 -4.11 25.76
N ALA A 55 18.99 -3.65 25.73
CA ALA A 55 19.30 -2.26 25.38
C ALA A 55 19.09 -2.01 23.89
N TRP A 56 19.50 -2.96 23.05
CA TRP A 56 19.20 -2.94 21.62
C TRP A 56 17.70 -3.10 21.34
N SER A 57 17.04 -4.03 22.04
CA SER A 57 15.59 -4.27 21.88
C SER A 57 14.73 -3.04 22.17
N PHE A 58 15.16 -2.13 23.05
CA PHE A 58 14.48 -0.84 23.25
C PHE A 58 14.41 -0.02 21.96
N TYR A 59 15.55 0.16 21.26
CA TYR A 59 15.56 0.83 19.95
C TYR A 59 14.80 0.04 18.89
N GLY A 60 14.82 -1.29 19.01
CA GLY A 60 14.04 -2.16 18.15
C GLY A 60 12.53 -1.91 18.27
N TRP A 61 12.02 -1.77 19.49
CA TRP A 61 10.62 -1.42 19.74
C TRP A 61 10.24 -0.05 19.18
N LEU A 62 11.12 0.95 19.24
CA LEU A 62 10.88 2.24 18.57
C LEU A 62 10.72 2.07 17.05
N ALA A 63 11.55 1.22 16.43
CA ALA A 63 11.47 0.93 15.01
C ALA A 63 10.18 0.14 14.64
N VAL A 64 9.67 -0.69 15.54
CA VAL A 64 8.37 -1.37 15.41
C VAL A 64 7.22 -0.36 15.47
N VAL A 65 7.27 0.62 16.37
CA VAL A 65 6.28 1.71 16.43
C VAL A 65 6.30 2.52 15.13
N ASP A 66 7.49 2.90 14.64
CA ASP A 66 7.63 3.58 13.33
C ASP A 66 7.02 2.77 12.17
N TRP A 67 7.09 1.44 12.22
CA TRP A 67 6.50 0.55 11.22
C TRP A 67 4.97 0.52 11.31
N LEU A 68 4.42 0.48 12.52
CA LEU A 68 2.98 0.56 12.74
C LEU A 68 2.41 1.92 12.30
N ASP A 69 3.15 3.00 12.55
CA ASP A 69 2.80 4.36 12.10
C ASP A 69 3.06 4.60 10.59
N GLY A 70 3.61 3.62 9.88
CA GLY A 70 3.88 3.70 8.43
C GLY A 70 5.08 4.56 8.04
N GLY A 71 5.89 5.02 9.00
CA GLY A 71 7.17 5.69 8.76
C GLY A 71 8.27 4.75 8.25
N ARG A 72 8.08 3.45 8.41
CA ARG A 72 8.94 2.36 7.93
C ARG A 72 8.08 1.22 7.38
N GLU A 73 8.69 0.38 6.56
CA GLU A 73 8.06 -0.81 6.00
C GLU A 73 8.89 -2.05 6.34
N VAL A 74 8.22 -3.20 6.49
CA VAL A 74 8.90 -4.49 6.60
C VAL A 74 8.74 -5.21 5.27
N VAL A 75 9.85 -5.48 4.61
CA VAL A 75 9.89 -6.15 3.31
C VAL A 75 10.51 -7.52 3.48
N SER A 76 9.82 -8.56 3.01
CA SER A 76 10.38 -9.90 2.92
C SER A 76 10.95 -10.13 1.53
N ILE A 77 12.26 -10.32 1.47
CA ILE A 77 12.99 -10.66 0.26
C ILE A 77 13.09 -12.18 0.19
N THR A 78 12.52 -12.80 -0.84
CA THR A 78 12.61 -14.25 -1.06
C THR A 78 13.63 -14.56 -2.15
N GLY A 79 14.64 -15.33 -1.79
CA GLY A 79 15.59 -15.95 -2.69
C GLY A 79 15.41 -17.47 -2.77
N ASP A 80 16.31 -18.10 -3.50
CA ASP A 80 16.49 -19.55 -3.57
C ASP A 80 16.78 -20.20 -2.21
N ALA A 81 17.50 -19.49 -1.33
CA ALA A 81 17.82 -19.94 0.02
C ALA A 81 16.75 -19.62 1.08
N GLY A 82 15.60 -19.05 0.68
CA GLY A 82 14.48 -18.74 1.56
C GLY A 82 14.14 -17.24 1.63
N SER A 83 13.28 -16.89 2.59
CA SER A 83 12.75 -15.53 2.78
C SER A 83 13.36 -14.84 3.98
N ILE A 84 13.73 -13.57 3.82
CA ILE A 84 14.34 -12.76 4.87
C ILE A 84 13.49 -11.50 5.08
N PRO A 85 12.81 -11.37 6.24
CA PRO A 85 12.12 -10.13 6.60
C PRO A 85 13.12 -9.07 7.06
N LEU A 86 13.12 -7.94 6.36
CA LEU A 86 14.00 -6.80 6.57
C LEU A 86 13.18 -5.55 6.84
N MET A 87 13.60 -4.75 7.83
CA MET A 87 13.04 -3.41 8.01
C MET A 87 13.73 -2.41 7.09
N SER A 88 12.92 -1.57 6.45
CA SER A 88 13.40 -0.51 5.58
C SER A 88 13.97 0.68 6.38
N LYS A 89 14.66 1.55 5.65
CA LYS A 89 15.06 2.86 6.18
C LYS A 89 13.82 3.71 6.42
N ALA A 90 13.83 4.51 7.50
CA ALA A 90 12.79 5.51 7.74
C ALA A 90 12.63 6.42 6.53
N TYR A 91 11.38 6.59 6.10
CA TYR A 91 11.02 7.57 5.10
C TYR A 91 11.09 8.96 5.71
N ALA A 92 11.70 9.90 4.98
CA ALA A 92 11.57 11.30 5.34
C ALA A 92 10.10 11.72 5.09
N PRO A 93 9.46 12.47 6.00
CA PRO A 93 8.11 12.95 5.78
C PRO A 93 8.02 13.75 4.48
N LEU A 94 7.13 13.33 3.58
CA LEU A 94 6.81 14.12 2.40
C LEU A 94 6.08 15.39 2.86
N THR A 95 6.80 16.51 2.87
CA THR A 95 6.20 17.80 3.23
C THR A 95 5.56 18.38 1.99
N PHE A 96 4.24 18.23 1.87
CA PHE A 96 3.46 18.97 0.87
C PHE A 96 3.22 20.38 1.41
N LYS A 97 3.92 21.37 0.87
CA LYS A 97 3.59 22.76 1.14
C LYS A 97 2.29 23.07 0.42
N VAL A 98 1.24 23.42 1.17
CA VAL A 98 0.01 23.95 0.56
C VAL A 98 0.40 25.18 -0.25
N PRO A 99 0.07 25.24 -1.56
CA PRO A 99 0.34 26.42 -2.37
C PRO A 99 -0.27 27.64 -1.70
N THR A 100 0.48 28.74 -1.60
CA THR A 100 -0.01 30.02 -1.05
C THR A 100 -1.18 30.57 -1.88
N GLU A 101 -1.29 30.16 -3.13
CA GLU A 101 -2.35 30.54 -4.06
C GLU A 101 -3.64 29.71 -3.90
N GLY A 102 -3.69 28.78 -2.94
CA GLY A 102 -4.82 27.88 -2.73
C GLY A 102 -4.92 26.79 -3.80
N ILE A 103 -5.97 25.97 -3.71
CA ILE A 103 -6.28 24.99 -4.76
C ILE A 103 -6.75 25.78 -6.00
N PRO A 104 -6.22 25.51 -7.20
CA PRO A 104 -6.68 26.19 -8.41
C PRO A 104 -8.17 25.96 -8.61
N THR A 105 -8.97 27.00 -8.40
CA THR A 105 -10.44 26.94 -8.50
C THR A 105 -10.89 26.50 -9.89
N GLU A 106 -10.12 26.83 -10.92
CA GLU A 106 -10.36 26.43 -12.31
C GLU A 106 -10.24 24.92 -12.51
N ALA A 107 -9.22 24.29 -11.94
CA ALA A 107 -9.05 22.84 -12.01
C ALA A 107 -10.17 22.11 -11.26
N ALA A 108 -10.56 22.61 -10.08
CA ALA A 108 -11.69 22.07 -9.33
C ALA A 108 -13.02 22.24 -10.09
N ALA A 109 -13.22 23.37 -10.78
CA ALA A 109 -14.41 23.62 -11.61
C ALA A 109 -14.47 22.66 -12.82
N LEU A 110 -13.35 22.41 -13.49
CA LEU A 110 -13.26 21.44 -14.59
C LEU A 110 -13.56 20.02 -14.12
N LEU A 111 -12.97 19.58 -13.01
CA LEU A 111 -13.24 18.26 -12.42
C LEU A 111 -14.71 18.10 -12.04
N ARG A 112 -15.31 19.16 -11.46
CA ARG A 112 -16.75 19.17 -11.13
C ARG A 112 -17.62 19.10 -12.39
N ALA A 113 -17.28 19.84 -13.44
CA ALA A 113 -18.00 19.78 -14.70
C ALA A 113 -17.91 18.38 -15.36
N MET A 114 -16.72 17.77 -15.32
CA MET A 114 -16.49 16.41 -15.80
C MET A 114 -17.33 15.39 -15.01
N TYR A 115 -17.36 15.50 -13.68
CA TYR A 115 -18.19 14.66 -12.82
C TYR A 115 -19.68 14.73 -13.20
N TYR A 116 -20.24 15.95 -13.30
CA TYR A 116 -21.64 16.12 -13.70
C TYR A 116 -21.94 15.63 -15.11
N TYR A 117 -20.98 15.74 -16.04
CA TYR A 117 -21.13 15.19 -17.39
C TYR A 117 -21.28 13.67 -17.35
N PHE A 118 -20.42 12.96 -16.61
CA PHE A 118 -20.48 11.49 -16.50
C PHE A 118 -21.79 11.02 -15.86
N ASP A 119 -22.20 11.65 -14.77
CA ASP A 119 -23.46 11.31 -14.10
C ASP A 119 -24.67 11.51 -15.01
N LEU A 120 -24.74 12.64 -15.72
CA LEU A 120 -25.83 12.91 -16.65
C LEU A 120 -25.85 11.89 -17.81
N HIS A 121 -24.68 11.48 -18.30
CA HIS A 121 -24.57 10.49 -19.36
C HIS A 121 -25.09 9.12 -18.91
N LEU A 122 -24.69 8.66 -17.73
CA LEU A 122 -25.14 7.38 -17.17
C LEU A 122 -26.66 7.38 -16.90
N VAL A 123 -27.19 8.44 -16.29
CA VAL A 123 -28.63 8.59 -16.06
C VAL A 123 -29.39 8.65 -17.38
N GLY A 124 -28.86 9.36 -18.38
CA GLY A 124 -29.45 9.45 -19.72
C GLY A 124 -29.54 8.09 -20.41
N VAL A 125 -28.44 7.31 -20.40
CA VAL A 125 -28.43 5.96 -20.98
C VAL A 125 -29.39 5.03 -20.23
N PHE A 126 -29.42 5.10 -18.89
CA PHE A 126 -30.34 4.29 -18.08
C PHE A 126 -31.81 4.61 -18.40
N MET A 127 -32.15 5.90 -18.52
CA MET A 127 -33.50 6.34 -18.88
C MET A 127 -33.88 5.90 -20.31
N LEU A 128 -32.97 6.03 -21.27
CA LEU A 128 -33.22 5.59 -22.65
C LEU A 128 -33.43 4.08 -22.73
N MET A 129 -32.61 3.30 -22.02
CA MET A 129 -32.79 1.85 -21.91
C MET A 129 -34.12 1.51 -21.26
N GLY A 130 -34.48 2.16 -20.15
CA GLY A 130 -35.77 1.95 -19.48
C GLY A 130 -36.97 2.22 -20.38
N VAL A 131 -36.94 3.32 -21.15
CA VAL A 131 -38.02 3.65 -22.11
C VAL A 131 -38.08 2.64 -23.25
N ALA A 132 -36.93 2.22 -23.80
CA ALA A 132 -36.88 1.21 -24.85
C ALA A 132 -37.44 -0.14 -24.37
N SER A 133 -37.10 -0.55 -23.16
CA SER A 133 -37.58 -1.80 -22.54
C SER A 133 -39.07 -1.77 -22.25
N HIS A 134 -39.61 -0.65 -21.73
CA HIS A 134 -41.05 -0.48 -21.53
C HIS A 134 -41.82 -0.53 -22.86
N ARG A 135 -41.27 0.07 -23.92
CA ARG A 135 -41.87 0.01 -25.27
C ARG A 135 -41.81 -1.38 -25.89
N ALA A 136 -40.79 -2.18 -25.56
CA ALA A 136 -40.61 -3.54 -26.06
C ALA A 136 -41.29 -4.62 -25.20
N GLY A 137 -41.91 -4.27 -24.07
CA GLY A 137 -42.58 -5.22 -23.18
C GLY A 137 -41.64 -6.21 -22.48
N VAL A 138 -40.35 -5.86 -22.32
CA VAL A 138 -39.32 -6.73 -21.75
C VAL A 138 -39.33 -6.62 -20.22
N PRO A 139 -39.35 -7.72 -19.44
CA PRO A 139 -39.39 -7.67 -17.98
C PRO A 139 -38.07 -7.17 -17.36
N GLU A 140 -38.17 -6.38 -16.29
CA GLU A 140 -37.09 -5.62 -15.64
C GLU A 140 -35.87 -6.45 -15.20
N VAL A 141 -36.06 -7.75 -14.95
CA VAL A 141 -35.01 -8.69 -14.50
C VAL A 141 -33.93 -8.94 -15.55
N LEU A 142 -34.25 -8.89 -16.85
CA LEU A 142 -33.28 -9.18 -17.93
C LEU A 142 -32.29 -8.03 -18.18
N ILE A 143 -32.64 -6.81 -17.77
CA ILE A 143 -31.83 -5.59 -17.99
C ILE A 143 -30.68 -5.54 -16.99
N ILE A 144 -30.97 -5.86 -15.73
CA ILE A 144 -29.99 -5.82 -14.64
C ILE A 144 -28.91 -6.90 -14.87
N SER A 145 -29.27 -8.10 -15.33
CA SER A 145 -28.29 -9.17 -15.60
C SER A 145 -27.31 -8.86 -16.74
N ASN A 146 -27.69 -8.04 -17.71
CA ASN A 146 -26.85 -7.74 -18.88
C ASN A 146 -25.92 -6.52 -18.64
N VAL A 147 -26.29 -5.62 -17.74
CA VAL A 147 -25.47 -4.45 -17.36
C VAL A 147 -24.31 -4.83 -16.43
N PHE A 148 -24.47 -5.82 -15.54
CA PHE A 148 -23.41 -6.28 -14.61
C PHE A 148 -22.57 -7.45 -15.15
N SER A 149 -22.76 -7.86 -16.41
CA SER A 149 -22.04 -8.98 -17.03
C SER A 149 -20.89 -8.56 -17.95
N VAL A 150 -20.47 -7.29 -17.92
CA VAL A 150 -19.23 -6.80 -18.55
C VAL A 150 -18.18 -6.53 -17.49
#